data_AF-A0A2H9QH55-F1
#
_entry.id   AF-A0A2H9QH55-F1
#
_cell.length_a   1.000
_cell.length_b   1.000
_cell.length_c   1.000
_cell.angle_alpha   90.00
_cell.angle_beta   90.00
_cell.angle_gamma   90.00
#
_symmetry.space_group_name_H-M   'P 1'
#
loop_
_entity.id
_entity.type
_entity.pdbx_description
1 polymer ?
#
loop_
_entity_poly.entity_id
_entity_poly.type
_entity_poly.pdbx_seq_one_letter_code
_entity_poly.pdbx_strand_id
1 'polypeptide(L)'
;MQGIGTFIPQLIIYPLFMILGSIGFSVLWLQVGGQDAASVAGQIYETGLSIPGFRRDKRILERVLSRYINPLAILGAATVGLLAVIADLFSALTRGTGILLAVMIIYGIYENIARTGLDNASPAVKKLFEAL
;
A
#
# COMPACT_ATOMS: atom_id res chain seq x y z
N MET A 1 21.12 -3.95 -39.19
CA MET A 1 20.60 -2.62 -38.80
C MET A 1 19.09 -2.73 -38.61
N GLN A 2 18.64 -3.18 -37.43
CA GLN A 2 17.24 -3.14 -36.98
C GLN A 2 17.22 -2.04 -35.90
N GLY A 3 17.00 -0.76 -36.19
CA GLY A 3 15.99 -0.17 -37.07
C GLY A 3 14.85 0.37 -36.22
N ILE A 4 15.16 1.30 -35.30
CA ILE A 4 14.40 2.39 -34.61
C ILE A 4 12.86 2.28 -34.45
N GLY A 5 12.11 1.63 -35.35
CA GLY A 5 10.65 1.51 -35.34
C GLY A 5 10.04 0.59 -34.26
N THR A 6 10.80 -0.32 -33.63
CA THR A 6 10.30 -1.17 -32.53
C THR A 6 10.45 -0.54 -31.14
N PHE A 7 11.29 0.49 -31.01
CA PHE A 7 11.63 1.10 -29.71
C PHE A 7 10.52 2.01 -29.18
N ILE A 8 9.84 2.76 -30.05
CA ILE A 8 8.78 3.72 -29.64
C ILE A 8 7.54 3.00 -29.08
N PRO A 9 7.03 1.91 -29.70
CA PRO A 9 5.95 1.12 -29.12
C PRO A 9 6.33 0.59 -27.73
N GLN A 10 7.54 0.05 -27.57
CA GLN A 10 8.01 -0.49 -26.28
C GLN A 10 8.14 0.61 -25.23
N LEU A 11 8.56 1.82 -25.58
CA LEU A 11 8.71 2.92 -24.63
C LEU A 11 7.38 3.52 -24.15
N ILE A 12 6.28 3.37 -24.89
CA ILE A 12 4.99 4.00 -24.58
C ILE A 12 3.96 2.97 -24.14
N ILE A 13 3.87 1.83 -24.83
CA ILE A 13 2.86 0.80 -24.56
C ILE A 13 3.20 0.02 -23.30
N TYR A 14 4.48 -0.31 -23.06
CA TYR A 14 4.90 -1.02 -21.86
C TYR A 14 4.56 -0.26 -20.57
N PRO A 15 4.97 1.01 -20.38
CA PRO A 15 4.65 1.73 -19.16
C PRO A 15 3.18 2.05 -19.02
N LEU A 16 2.48 2.34 -20.11
CA LEU A 16 1.03 2.59 -20.06
C LEU A 16 0.27 1.33 -19.61
N PHE A 17 0.62 0.16 -20.15
CA PHE A 17 0.04 -1.11 -19.74
C PHE A 17 0.38 -1.45 -18.28
N MET A 18 1.62 -1.19 -17.85
CA MET A 18 2.07 -1.42 -16.47
C MET A 18 1.32 -0.54 -15.46
N ILE A 19 1.13 0.74 -15.75
CA ILE A 19 0.42 1.68 -14.89
C ILE A 19 -1.07 1.32 -14.81
N LEU A 20 -1.72 1.07 -15.95
CA LEU A 20 -3.13 0.68 -15.98
C LEU A 20 -3.37 -0.66 -15.29
N GLY A 21 -2.50 -1.63 -15.51
CA GLY A 21 -2.52 -2.93 -14.83
C GLY A 21 -2.36 -2.78 -13.31
N SER A 22 -1.43 -1.93 -12.86
CA SER A 22 -1.22 -1.64 -11.44
C SER A 22 -2.45 -1.01 -10.78
N ILE A 23 -3.08 -0.02 -11.44
CA ILE A 23 -4.29 0.63 -10.91
C ILE A 23 -5.45 -0.37 -10.82
N GLY A 24 -5.68 -1.15 -11.88
CA GLY A 24 -6.73 -2.17 -11.89
C GLY A 24 -6.51 -3.23 -10.81
N PHE A 25 -5.27 -3.70 -10.68
CA PHE A 25 -4.87 -4.67 -9.65
C PHE A 25 -5.06 -4.11 -8.24
N SER A 26 -4.74 -2.83 -8.01
CA SER A 26 -4.91 -2.21 -6.69
C SER A 26 -6.36 -2.14 -6.24
N VAL A 27 -7.28 -1.76 -7.13
CA VAL A 27 -8.71 -1.72 -6.80
C VAL A 27 -9.26 -3.12 -6.51
N LEU A 28 -8.84 -4.12 -7.29
CA LEU A 28 -9.16 -5.53 -7.02
C LEU A 28 -8.60 -6.00 -5.68
N TRP A 29 -7.35 -5.64 -5.37
CA TRP A 29 -6.69 -6.04 -4.15
C TRP A 29 -7.35 -5.46 -2.90
N LEU A 30 -7.90 -4.23 -2.97
CA LEU A 30 -8.69 -3.66 -1.87
C LEU A 30 -9.90 -4.53 -1.52
N GLN A 31 -10.61 -5.04 -2.53
CA GLN A 31 -11.80 -5.86 -2.35
C GLN A 31 -11.44 -7.27 -1.87
N VAL A 32 -10.39 -7.89 -2.45
CA VAL A 32 -9.95 -9.24 -2.08
C VAL A 32 -9.30 -9.27 -0.70
N GLY A 33 -8.52 -8.25 -0.36
CA GLY A 33 -7.83 -8.14 0.92
C GLY A 33 -8.69 -7.64 2.08
N GLY A 34 -9.98 -7.34 1.84
CA GLY A 34 -10.87 -6.76 2.85
C GLY A 34 -10.37 -5.42 3.40
N GLN A 35 -9.62 -4.67 2.58
CA GLN A 35 -9.10 -3.34 2.88
C GLN A 35 -9.98 -2.23 2.26
N ASP A 36 -11.16 -2.60 1.78
CA ASP A 36 -12.19 -1.66 1.37
C ASP A 36 -12.74 -0.88 2.58
N ALA A 37 -13.30 0.30 2.32
CA ALA A 37 -13.78 1.19 3.36
C ALA A 37 -14.86 0.58 4.27
N ALA A 38 -15.69 -0.35 3.77
CA ALA A 38 -16.76 -0.96 4.55
C ALA A 38 -16.20 -2.03 5.51
N SER A 39 -15.25 -2.83 5.03
CA SER A 39 -14.54 -3.82 5.86
C SER A 39 -13.69 -3.16 6.94
N VAL A 40 -12.92 -2.13 6.60
CA VAL A 40 -12.09 -1.39 7.57
C VAL A 40 -12.97 -0.67 8.59
N ALA A 41 -14.08 -0.04 8.16
CA ALA A 41 -15.03 0.56 9.09
C ALA A 41 -15.69 -0.47 10.02
N GLY A 42 -15.92 -1.70 9.53
CA GLY A 42 -16.36 -2.84 10.34
C GLY A 42 -15.36 -3.21 11.43
N GLN A 43 -14.08 -3.39 11.07
CA GLN A 43 -13.01 -3.74 12.01
C GLN A 43 -12.83 -2.66 13.10
N ILE A 44 -12.86 -1.38 12.72
CA ILE A 44 -12.77 -0.27 13.69
C ILE A 44 -13.99 -0.25 14.63
N TYR A 45 -15.18 -0.56 14.11
CA TYR A 45 -16.39 -0.62 14.93
C TYR A 45 -16.35 -1.81 15.92
N GLU A 46 -15.89 -2.98 15.47
CA GLU A 46 -15.80 -4.21 16.27
C GLU A 46 -14.75 -4.14 17.38
N THR A 47 -13.68 -3.36 17.17
CA THR A 47 -12.64 -3.11 18.19
C THR A 47 -13.10 -2.17 19.31
N GLY A 48 -14.35 -1.70 19.28
CA GLY A 48 -14.90 -0.78 20.29
C GLY A 48 -14.36 0.65 20.17
N LEU A 49 -13.56 0.94 19.13
CA LEU A 49 -13.10 2.28 18.79
C LEU A 49 -14.25 3.07 18.16
N SER A 50 -15.10 3.64 19.01
CA SER A 50 -16.04 4.69 18.63
C SER A 50 -15.36 6.05 18.74
N ILE A 51 -15.30 6.82 17.64
CA ILE A 51 -14.81 8.20 17.67
C ILE A 51 -15.69 8.99 18.66
N PRO A 52 -15.14 9.51 19.77
CA PRO A 52 -15.92 10.26 20.75
C PRO A 52 -16.47 11.54 20.10
N GLY A 53 -17.80 11.69 20.09
CA GLY A 53 -18.48 12.90 19.60
C GLY A 53 -19.44 12.72 18.41
N PHE A 54 -19.53 11.54 17.78
CA PHE A 54 -20.54 11.22 16.77
C PHE A 54 -21.45 10.07 17.24
N ARG A 55 -22.75 10.11 16.89
CA ARG A 55 -23.64 8.93 17.02
C ARG A 55 -22.98 7.74 16.31
N ARG A 56 -23.09 6.54 16.89
CA ARG A 56 -22.47 5.27 16.43
C ARG A 56 -22.97 4.79 15.05
N ASP A 57 -22.81 5.60 14.02
CA ASP A 57 -23.25 5.25 12.67
C ASP A 57 -22.06 4.79 11.83
N LYS A 58 -21.94 3.46 11.68
CA LYS A 58 -20.98 2.79 10.79
C LYS A 58 -20.94 3.41 9.38
N ARG A 59 -22.11 3.85 8.88
CA ARG A 59 -22.27 4.47 7.55
C ARG A 59 -21.51 5.79 7.39
N ILE A 60 -21.34 6.56 8.47
CA ILE A 60 -20.61 7.83 8.42
C ILE A 60 -19.11 7.55 8.33
N LEU A 61 -18.63 6.60 9.16
CA LEU A 61 -17.23 6.17 9.15
C LEU A 61 -16.83 5.60 7.78
N GLU A 62 -17.67 4.74 7.21
CA GLU A 62 -17.47 4.17 5.86
C GLU A 62 -17.38 5.28 4.79
N ARG A 63 -18.29 6.26 4.81
CA ARG A 63 -18.30 7.35 3.82
C ARG A 63 -17.03 8.21 3.92
N VAL A 64 -16.54 8.46 5.13
CA VAL A 64 -15.27 9.18 5.34
C VAL A 64 -14.10 8.35 4.82
N LEU A 65 -13.98 7.09 5.24
CA LEU A 65 -12.90 6.19 4.79
C LEU A 65 -12.89 5.99 3.28
N SER A 66 -14.05 5.82 2.65
CA SER A 66 -14.17 5.65 1.20
C SER A 66 -13.61 6.81 0.40
N ARG A 67 -13.67 8.03 0.96
CA ARG A 67 -13.15 9.25 0.33
C ARG A 67 -11.62 9.31 0.40
N TYR A 68 -10.99 8.58 1.33
CA TYR A 68 -9.53 8.53 1.45
C TYR A 68 -8.92 7.26 0.84
N ILE A 69 -9.51 6.09 1.10
CA ILE A 69 -8.98 4.79 0.66
C ILE A 69 -8.98 4.68 -0.88
N ASN A 70 -10.09 5.02 -1.53
CA ASN A 70 -10.20 4.84 -2.99
C ASN A 70 -9.21 5.74 -3.77
N PRO A 71 -9.09 7.06 -3.48
CA PRO A 71 -8.08 7.88 -4.14
C PRO A 71 -6.65 7.48 -3.78
N LEU A 72 -6.40 7.11 -2.50
CA LEU A 72 -5.08 6.71 -2.05
C LEU A 72 -4.59 5.44 -2.76
N ALA A 73 -5.48 4.47 -2.97
CA ALA A 73 -5.15 3.24 -3.69
C ALA A 73 -4.81 3.52 -5.16
N ILE A 74 -5.62 4.34 -5.85
CA ILE A 74 -5.36 4.71 -7.25
C ILE A 74 -4.03 5.47 -7.38
N LEU A 75 -3.79 6.45 -6.50
CA LEU A 75 -2.55 7.25 -6.51
C LEU A 75 -1.32 6.42 -6.13
N GLY A 76 -1.44 5.56 -5.12
CA GLY A 76 -0.38 4.65 -4.71
C GLY A 76 0.00 3.68 -5.82
N ALA A 77 -1.00 3.06 -6.44
CA ALA A 77 -0.80 2.13 -7.55
C ALA A 77 -0.20 2.79 -8.80
N ALA A 78 -0.65 4.01 -9.13
CA ALA A 78 -0.08 4.79 -10.21
C ALA A 78 1.40 5.14 -9.94
N THR A 79 1.72 5.53 -8.70
CA THR A 79 3.09 5.86 -8.28
C THR A 79 3.99 4.63 -8.31
N VAL A 80 3.53 3.48 -7.80
CA VAL A 80 4.28 2.22 -7.84
C VAL A 80 4.48 1.73 -9.27
N GLY A 81 3.46 1.85 -10.13
CA GLY A 81 3.57 1.53 -11.55
C GLY A 81 4.59 2.42 -12.26
N LEU A 82 4.63 3.72 -11.93
CA LEU A 82 5.63 4.65 -12.45
C LEU A 82 7.04 4.32 -11.94
N LEU A 83 7.19 4.01 -10.65
CA LEU A 83 8.47 3.57 -10.07
C LEU A 83 9.00 2.30 -10.71
N ALA A 84 8.12 1.34 -11.01
CA ALA A 84 8.49 0.11 -11.71
C ALA A 84 9.06 0.39 -13.11
N VAL A 85 8.41 1.28 -13.86
CA VAL A 85 8.88 1.71 -15.19
C VAL A 85 10.25 2.38 -15.08
N ILE A 86 10.43 3.29 -14.13
CA ILE A 86 11.72 3.96 -13.92
C ILE A 86 12.79 2.93 -13.56
N ALA A 87 12.50 2.00 -12.64
CA ALA A 87 13.45 0.97 -12.23
C ALA A 87 13.88 0.06 -13.39
N ASP A 88 12.96 -0.25 -14.32
CA ASP A 88 13.28 -1.01 -15.53
C ASP A 88 14.18 -0.20 -16.50
N LEU A 89 13.99 1.13 -16.61
CA LEU A 89 14.86 1.99 -17.41
C LEU A 89 16.30 2.07 -16.88
N PHE A 90 16.47 2.07 -15.55
CA PHE A 90 17.79 2.06 -14.90
C PHE A 90 18.54 0.73 -15.03
N SER A 91 17.97 -0.27 -15.74
CA SER A 91 18.61 -1.57 -16.04
C SER A 91 19.23 -2.22 -14.80
N ALA A 92 18.51 -2.17 -13.68
CA ALA A 92 18.96 -2.83 -12.45
C ALA A 92 19.18 -4.33 -12.73
N LEU A 93 20.30 -4.89 -12.24
CA LEU A 93 20.80 -6.25 -12.53
C LEU A 93 19.76 -7.38 -12.40
N THR A 94 18.66 -7.13 -11.69
CA THR A 94 17.43 -7.91 -11.66
C THR A 94 16.32 -6.96 -12.11
N ARG A 95 15.48 -7.35 -13.10
CA ARG A 95 14.29 -6.57 -13.59
C ARG A 95 13.76 -5.68 -12.46
N GLY A 96 13.76 -4.36 -12.63
CA GLY A 96 13.72 -3.38 -11.54
C GLY A 96 12.54 -3.54 -10.57
N THR A 97 11.47 -4.15 -11.05
CA THR A 97 10.32 -4.61 -10.25
C THR A 97 10.68 -5.54 -9.09
N GLY A 98 11.63 -6.46 -9.26
CA GLY A 98 12.00 -7.45 -8.24
C GLY A 98 12.69 -6.82 -7.02
N ILE A 99 13.53 -5.81 -7.25
CA ILE A 99 14.19 -5.07 -6.18
C ILE A 99 13.17 -4.21 -5.43
N LEU A 100 12.26 -3.55 -6.14
CA LEU A 100 11.17 -2.79 -5.51
C LEU A 100 10.30 -3.68 -4.61
N LEU A 101 9.96 -4.89 -5.07
CA LEU A 101 9.21 -5.86 -4.25
C LEU A 101 10.01 -6.32 -3.03
N ALA A 102 11.31 -6.61 -3.19
CA ALA A 102 12.16 -7.01 -2.08
C ALA A 102 12.21 -5.91 -0.99
N VAL A 103 12.41 -4.65 -1.39
CA VAL A 103 12.39 -3.51 -0.46
C VAL A 103 11.03 -3.35 0.21
N MET A 104 9.92 -3.48 -0.54
CA MET A 104 8.58 -3.44 0.05
C MET A 104 8.35 -4.53 1.09
N ILE A 105 8.73 -5.77 0.79
CA ILE A 105 8.53 -6.91 1.71
C ILE A 105 9.37 -6.71 2.98
N ILE A 106 10.65 -6.33 2.84
CA ILE A 106 11.53 -6.08 3.98
C ILE A 106 10.96 -4.94 4.84
N TYR A 107 10.51 -3.85 4.23
CA TYR A 107 9.93 -2.72 4.95
C TYR A 107 8.62 -3.11 5.66
N GLY A 108 7.75 -3.89 5.00
CA GLY A 108 6.51 -4.37 5.62
C GLY A 108 6.77 -5.29 6.81
N ILE A 109 7.78 -6.16 6.73
CA ILE A 109 8.20 -6.99 7.86
C ILE A 109 8.76 -6.11 8.99
N TYR A 110 9.62 -5.14 8.67
CA TYR A 110 10.16 -4.19 9.63
C TYR A 110 9.06 -3.44 10.39
N GLU A 111 8.07 -2.90 9.67
CA GLU A 111 6.95 -2.18 10.25
C GLU A 111 6.07 -3.08 11.13
N ASN A 112 5.83 -4.31 10.70
CA ASN A 112 5.07 -5.29 11.49
C ASN A 112 5.78 -5.63 12.81
N ILE A 113 7.10 -5.83 12.75
CA ILE A 113 7.93 -6.07 13.95
C ILE A 113 7.93 -4.83 14.85
N ALA A 114 8.06 -3.63 14.29
CA ALA A 114 8.04 -2.39 15.06
C ALA A 114 6.71 -2.18 15.80
N ARG A 115 5.57 -2.44 15.14
CA ARG A 115 4.23 -2.35 15.73
C ARG A 115 4.04 -3.40 16.82
N THR A 116 4.35 -4.66 16.53
CA THR A 116 4.20 -5.79 17.46
C THR A 116 5.17 -5.72 18.64
N GLY A 117 6.39 -5.24 18.41
CA GLY A 117 7.45 -5.14 19.41
C GLY A 117 7.17 -4.09 20.49
N LEU A 118 6.44 -3.02 20.16
CA LEU A 118 5.97 -2.02 21.12
C LEU A 118 4.74 -2.53 21.91
N ASP A 119 3.84 -3.24 21.24
CA ASP A 119 2.62 -3.78 21.85
C ASP A 119 2.90 -4.94 22.81
N ASN A 120 3.85 -5.82 22.46
CA ASN A 120 4.26 -6.99 23.26
C ASN A 120 5.51 -6.77 24.13
N ALA A 121 6.07 -5.56 24.18
CA ALA A 121 7.11 -5.23 25.15
C ALA A 121 6.57 -5.54 26.56
N SER A 122 7.21 -6.50 27.25
CA SER A 122 6.82 -6.90 28.58
C SER A 122 6.76 -5.68 29.51
N PRO A 123 5.83 -5.61 30.47
CA PRO A 123 5.69 -4.44 31.34
C PRO A 123 6.98 -4.06 32.09
N ALA A 124 7.92 -5.00 32.22
CA ALA A 124 9.27 -4.76 32.72
C ALA A 124 10.13 -3.88 31.78
N VAL A 125 10.04 -4.06 30.46
CA VAL A 125 10.75 -3.22 29.47
C VAL A 125 10.15 -1.82 29.39
N LYS A 126 8.81 -1.70 29.50
CA LYS A 126 8.14 -0.39 29.58
C LYS A 126 8.55 0.38 30.84
N LYS A 127 8.59 -0.27 32.00
CA LYS A 127 9.05 0.34 33.26
C LYS A 127 10.54 0.70 33.27
N LEU A 128 11.38 -0.09 32.61
CA LEU A 128 12.82 0.20 32.50
C LEU A 128 13.08 1.43 31.62
N PHE A 129 12.30 1.62 30.55
CA PHE A 129 12.42 2.79 29.67
C PHE A 129 11.84 4.07 30.29
N GLU A 130 10.85 3.98 31.18
CA GLU A 130 10.36 5.12 31.97
C GLU A 130 11.28 5.50 33.15
N ALA A 131 12.09 4.55 33.63
CA ALA A 131 13.01 4.76 34.76
C ALA A 131 14.41 5.27 34.36
N LEU A 132 14.70 5.31 33.05
CA LEU A 132 15.92 5.83 32.44
C LEU A 132 15.68 7.25 31.89
#